data_AF-A0A957P929-F1
#
_entry.id   AF-A0A957P929-F1
#
_cell.length_a   1.000
_cell.length_b   1.000
_cell.length_c   1.000
_cell.angle_alpha   90.00
_cell.angle_beta   90.00
_cell.angle_gamma   90.00
#
_symmetry.space_group_name_H-M   'P 1'
#
loop_
_entity.id
_entity.type
_entity.pdbx_description
1 polymer ?
#
loop_
_entity_poly.entity_id
_entity_poly.type
_entity_poly.pdbx_seq_one_letter_code
_entity_poly.pdbx_strand_id
1 'polypeptide(L)'
;DMLVSLQTGRIWWYSDSDGDGVYDERHLYATGLPEVVGLLYDAADGAVWLGGRGQLVRTFDDDQNGVADSYDVRIDGLPWGRHQNNTLVWNPDPDPFTGERGAHWIYFGLGSTEDLDVGGPYNAAILRFPRDGQGQDALEIVSKGNRNPYALVWGAVPVNGETTWQLFASENGPDFNDAPDEVNHIRWHHHYGFPTNFGATFELPADTAPAEIDGWPYSGA
;
A
#
# COMPACT_ATOMS: atom_id res chain seq x y z
N ASP A 1 -21.07 -7.38 4.21
CA ASP A 1 -20.51 -7.32 2.85
C ASP A 1 -19.00 -7.26 2.84
N MET A 2 -18.37 -7.88 1.84
CA MET A 2 -16.93 -7.95 1.69
C MET A 2 -16.53 -8.05 0.21
N LEU A 3 -15.58 -7.22 -0.22
CA LEU A 3 -14.91 -7.34 -1.51
C LEU A 3 -13.65 -8.18 -1.37
N VAL A 4 -13.44 -9.10 -2.33
CA VAL A 4 -12.28 -10.00 -2.35
C VAL A 4 -11.65 -9.97 -3.74
N SER A 5 -10.36 -9.62 -3.80
CA SER A 5 -9.55 -9.76 -5.01
C SER A 5 -8.87 -11.12 -5.06
N LEU A 6 -8.87 -11.74 -6.23
CA LEU A 6 -7.97 -12.82 -6.59
C LEU A 6 -6.85 -12.26 -7.46
N GLN A 7 -5.62 -12.74 -7.24
CA GLN A 7 -4.45 -12.35 -8.04
C GLN A 7 -4.65 -12.58 -9.54
N THR A 8 -5.57 -13.46 -9.95
CA THR A 8 -5.95 -13.67 -11.37
C THR A 8 -6.81 -12.55 -11.95
N GLY A 9 -6.97 -11.44 -11.25
CA GLY A 9 -7.70 -10.25 -11.69
C GLY A 9 -9.22 -10.36 -11.64
N ARG A 10 -9.73 -11.24 -10.76
CA ARG A 10 -11.16 -11.36 -10.46
C ARG A 10 -11.47 -10.74 -9.12
N ILE A 11 -12.51 -9.92 -9.08
CA ILE A 11 -13.01 -9.29 -7.87
C ILE A 11 -14.40 -9.85 -7.59
N TRP A 12 -14.60 -10.34 -6.38
CA TRP A 12 -15.86 -10.89 -5.92
C TRP A 12 -16.44 -9.99 -4.84
N TRP A 13 -17.75 -9.80 -4.88
CA TRP A 13 -18.51 -9.24 -3.78
C TRP A 13 -19.19 -10.39 -3.04
N TYR A 14 -19.08 -10.38 -1.72
CA TYR A 14 -19.72 -11.33 -0.82
C TYR A 14 -20.71 -10.56 0.05
N SER A 15 -21.97 -10.98 0.05
CA SER A 15 -23.03 -10.37 0.87
C SER A 15 -23.38 -11.28 2.03
N ASP A 16 -23.59 -10.70 3.20
CA ASP A 16 -24.06 -11.36 4.43
C ASP A 16 -25.33 -10.62 4.87
N SER A 17 -26.48 -11.22 4.54
CA SER A 17 -27.79 -10.57 4.66
C SER A 17 -28.45 -10.80 6.02
N ASP A 18 -28.02 -11.81 6.76
CA ASP A 18 -28.52 -12.12 8.11
C ASP A 18 -27.55 -11.72 9.24
N GLY A 19 -26.32 -11.33 8.90
CA GLY A 19 -25.31 -10.80 9.81
C GLY A 19 -24.66 -11.86 10.68
N ASP A 20 -24.67 -13.13 10.27
CA ASP A 20 -24.08 -14.24 11.02
C ASP A 20 -22.55 -14.37 10.84
N GLY A 21 -21.96 -13.54 9.96
CA GLY A 21 -20.54 -13.55 9.63
C GLY A 21 -20.15 -14.57 8.55
N VAL A 22 -21.12 -15.23 7.93
CA VAL A 22 -20.99 -16.12 6.77
C VAL A 22 -21.70 -15.45 5.59
N TYR A 23 -21.10 -15.56 4.41
CA TYR A 23 -21.75 -15.02 3.22
C TYR A 23 -22.91 -15.91 2.76
N ASP A 24 -24.01 -15.28 2.35
CA ASP A 24 -25.16 -15.95 1.74
C ASP A 24 -24.97 -16.10 0.23
N GLU A 25 -24.44 -15.05 -0.38
CA GLU A 25 -24.28 -14.93 -1.82
C GLU A 25 -22.92 -14.33 -2.17
N ARG A 26 -22.47 -14.64 -3.37
CA ARG A 26 -21.37 -13.93 -4.00
C ARG A 26 -21.64 -13.73 -5.47
N HIS A 27 -21.19 -12.61 -6.00
CA HIS A 27 -21.23 -12.32 -7.42
C HIS A 27 -19.89 -11.78 -7.90
N LEU A 28 -19.63 -11.97 -9.20
CA LEU A 28 -18.40 -11.50 -9.82
C LEU A 28 -18.56 -10.00 -10.08
N TYR A 29 -17.93 -9.17 -9.25
CA TYR A 29 -17.98 -7.72 -9.37
C TYR A 29 -17.19 -7.23 -10.59
N ALA A 30 -15.95 -7.70 -10.75
CA ALA A 30 -15.08 -7.26 -11.85
C ALA A 30 -14.14 -8.39 -12.31
N THR A 31 -13.77 -8.36 -13.59
CA THR A 31 -12.78 -9.26 -14.20
C THR A 31 -11.99 -8.55 -15.30
N GLY A 32 -11.01 -9.22 -15.90
CA GLY A 32 -10.30 -8.73 -17.08
C GLY A 32 -9.04 -7.90 -16.77
N LEU A 33 -8.76 -7.68 -15.48
CA LEU A 33 -7.47 -7.13 -15.05
C LEU A 33 -6.40 -8.24 -15.11
N PRO A 34 -5.16 -7.95 -15.53
CA PRO A 34 -4.14 -8.99 -15.64
C PRO A 34 -3.77 -9.62 -14.29
N GLU A 35 -3.73 -8.79 -13.25
CA GLU A 35 -3.45 -9.17 -11.87
C GLU A 35 -3.86 -8.06 -10.91
N VAL A 36 -4.45 -8.43 -9.76
CA VAL A 36 -4.90 -7.47 -8.74
C VAL A 36 -4.43 -7.93 -7.38
N VAL A 37 -3.70 -7.04 -6.71
CA VAL A 37 -3.15 -7.24 -5.37
C VAL A 37 -3.44 -6.05 -4.43
N GLY A 38 -3.92 -4.93 -4.99
CA GLY A 38 -4.47 -3.81 -4.24
C GLY A 38 -5.98 -3.67 -4.48
N LEU A 39 -6.75 -3.48 -3.40
CA LEU A 39 -8.19 -3.24 -3.45
C LEU A 39 -8.58 -2.22 -2.37
N LEU A 40 -9.36 -1.20 -2.73
CA LEU A 40 -9.84 -0.18 -1.81
C LEU A 40 -11.22 0.34 -2.21
N TYR A 41 -12.17 0.25 -1.30
CA TYR A 41 -13.52 0.78 -1.52
C TYR A 41 -13.56 2.30 -1.31
N ASP A 42 -14.27 3.00 -2.18
CA ASP A 42 -14.49 4.43 -2.14
C ASP A 42 -15.96 4.72 -1.87
N ALA A 43 -16.30 4.88 -0.60
CA ALA A 43 -17.69 5.08 -0.18
C ALA A 43 -18.31 6.40 -0.69
N ALA A 44 -17.50 7.38 -1.07
CA ALA A 44 -18.01 8.66 -1.52
C ALA A 44 -18.62 8.58 -2.94
N ASP A 45 -18.07 7.74 -3.81
CA ASP A 45 -18.61 7.54 -5.17
C ASP A 45 -19.17 6.12 -5.39
N GLY A 46 -19.14 5.24 -4.37
CA GLY A 46 -19.49 3.82 -4.52
C GLY A 46 -18.53 3.05 -5.43
N ALA A 47 -17.31 3.56 -5.62
CA ALA A 47 -16.32 3.02 -6.54
C ALA A 47 -15.39 2.01 -5.87
N VAL A 48 -14.70 1.20 -6.66
CA VAL A 48 -13.62 0.32 -6.18
C VAL A 48 -12.31 0.67 -6.89
N TRP A 49 -11.28 0.96 -6.10
CA TRP A 49 -9.92 1.15 -6.59
C TRP A 49 -9.19 -0.19 -6.61
N LEU A 50 -8.53 -0.47 -7.73
CA LEU A 50 -7.85 -1.72 -8.02
C LEU A 50 -6.40 -1.42 -8.42
N GLY A 51 -5.46 -2.09 -7.77
CA GLY A 51 -4.03 -1.92 -7.98
C GLY A 51 -3.34 -3.23 -8.36
N GLY A 52 -2.43 -3.16 -9.31
CA GLY A 52 -1.57 -4.28 -9.71
C GLY A 52 -0.82 -3.96 -10.99
N ARG A 53 0.33 -4.61 -11.20
CA ARG A 53 1.18 -4.50 -12.41
C ARG A 53 1.37 -3.08 -12.95
N GLY A 54 1.63 -2.15 -12.03
CA GLY A 54 1.93 -0.77 -12.35
C GLY A 54 0.72 0.06 -12.78
N GLN A 55 -0.49 -0.43 -12.53
CA GLN A 55 -1.75 0.24 -12.82
C GLN A 55 -2.52 0.58 -11.54
N LEU A 56 -3.23 1.70 -11.59
CA LEU A 56 -4.29 2.04 -10.64
C LEU A 56 -5.56 2.32 -11.44
N VAL A 57 -6.59 1.52 -11.20
CA VAL A 57 -7.86 1.57 -11.93
C VAL A 57 -8.97 1.81 -10.95
N ARG A 58 -9.92 2.67 -11.32
CA ARG A 58 -11.13 2.95 -10.54
C ARG A 58 -12.33 2.39 -11.29
N THR A 59 -13.15 1.59 -10.63
CA THR A 59 -14.33 0.95 -11.23
C THR A 59 -15.62 1.45 -10.63
N PHE A 60 -16.68 1.49 -11.43
CA PHE A 60 -18.01 1.93 -11.02
C PHE A 60 -19.06 0.90 -11.43
N ASP A 61 -20.06 0.73 -10.58
CA ASP A 61 -21.31 0.00 -10.85
C ASP A 61 -22.39 1.07 -11.07
N ASP A 62 -22.57 1.44 -12.34
CA ASP A 62 -23.36 2.61 -12.74
C ASP A 62 -24.87 2.30 -12.68
N ASP A 63 -25.24 1.03 -12.85
CA ASP A 63 -26.62 0.55 -12.78
C ASP A 63 -27.02 -0.09 -11.43
N GLN A 64 -26.07 -0.19 -10.49
CA GLN A 64 -26.22 -0.72 -9.12
C GLN A 64 -26.65 -2.20 -9.09
N ASN A 65 -26.17 -2.99 -10.04
CA ASN A 65 -26.46 -4.43 -10.12
C ASN A 65 -25.43 -5.32 -9.40
N GLY A 66 -24.42 -4.73 -8.76
CA GLY A 66 -23.31 -5.42 -8.11
C GLY A 66 -22.13 -5.73 -9.04
N VAL A 67 -22.12 -5.24 -10.27
CA VAL A 67 -21.07 -5.49 -11.27
C VAL A 67 -20.48 -4.18 -11.75
N ALA A 68 -19.16 -4.13 -11.91
CA ALA A 68 -18.50 -2.98 -12.50
C ALA A 68 -18.86 -2.83 -13.99
N ASP A 69 -19.45 -1.70 -14.35
CA ASP A 69 -19.81 -1.31 -15.70
C ASP A 69 -18.69 -0.54 -16.40
N SER A 70 -17.93 0.27 -15.64
CA SER A 70 -16.92 1.15 -16.18
C SER A 70 -15.59 1.05 -15.43
N TYR A 71 -14.50 1.22 -16.20
CA TYR A 71 -13.12 1.11 -15.75
C TYR A 71 -12.37 2.37 -16.17
N ASP A 72 -11.97 3.16 -15.18
CA ASP A 72 -11.27 4.41 -15.36
C ASP A 72 -9.81 4.23 -14.93
N VAL A 73 -8.90 4.18 -15.91
CA VAL A 73 -7.48 3.99 -15.66
C VAL A 73 -6.87 5.31 -15.19
N ARG A 74 -6.50 5.37 -13.91
CA ARG A 74 -5.96 6.56 -13.25
C ARG A 74 -4.46 6.64 -13.32
N ILE A 75 -3.78 5.50 -13.22
CA ILE A 75 -2.34 5.37 -13.48
C ILE A 75 -2.14 4.15 -14.38
N ASP A 76 -1.23 4.28 -15.34
CA ASP A 76 -0.76 3.19 -16.17
C ASP A 76 0.76 3.29 -16.35
N GLY A 77 1.40 2.15 -16.63
CA GLY A 77 2.79 2.07 -17.03
C GLY A 77 3.83 2.40 -15.95
N LEU A 78 3.50 2.26 -14.66
CA LEU A 78 4.54 2.25 -13.63
C LEU A 78 5.44 1.02 -13.84
N PRO A 79 6.78 1.13 -13.72
CA PRO A 79 7.64 -0.02 -13.86
C PRO A 79 7.30 -1.08 -12.81
N TRP A 80 7.22 -2.33 -13.23
CA TRP A 80 7.00 -3.47 -12.36
C TRP A 80 7.77 -4.68 -12.91
N GLY A 81 8.02 -5.65 -12.06
CA GLY A 81 8.71 -6.88 -12.44
C GLY A 81 8.36 -7.96 -11.46
N ARG A 82 9.33 -8.40 -10.66
CA ARG A 82 9.11 -9.31 -9.55
C ARG A 82 8.13 -8.73 -8.51
N HIS A 83 8.19 -7.42 -8.28
CA HIS A 83 7.27 -6.72 -7.39
C HIS A 83 6.45 -5.66 -8.16
N GLN A 84 5.28 -5.33 -7.63
CA GLN A 84 4.29 -4.44 -8.24
C GLN A 84 3.70 -3.48 -7.20
N ASN A 85 2.73 -2.66 -7.60
CA ASN A 85 1.99 -1.86 -6.64
C ASN A 85 0.98 -2.72 -5.87
N ASN A 86 1.11 -2.72 -4.55
CA ASN A 86 0.32 -3.54 -3.65
C ASN A 86 -0.67 -2.67 -2.86
N THR A 87 -1.23 -3.20 -1.76
CA THR A 87 -2.22 -2.60 -0.85
C THR A 87 -2.47 -1.10 -1.00
N LEU A 88 -3.75 -0.73 -1.10
CA LEU A 88 -4.22 0.64 -1.19
C LEU A 88 -4.87 1.03 0.14
N VAL A 89 -4.54 2.20 0.70
CA VAL A 89 -5.22 2.73 1.89
C VAL A 89 -5.55 4.21 1.74
N TRP A 90 -6.73 4.62 2.21
CA TRP A 90 -7.06 6.04 2.37
C TRP A 90 -6.22 6.67 3.49
N ASN A 91 -5.92 7.96 3.36
CA ASN A 91 -5.42 8.73 4.49
C ASN A 91 -6.51 8.90 5.58
N PRO A 92 -6.11 9.00 6.85
CA PRO A 92 -6.95 9.52 7.92
C PRO A 92 -7.32 10.98 7.68
N ASP A 93 -8.38 11.46 8.35
CA ASP A 93 -8.74 12.88 8.38
C ASP A 93 -8.32 13.52 9.73
N PRO A 94 -7.38 14.48 9.75
CA PRO A 94 -6.62 14.99 8.60
C PRO A 94 -5.46 14.06 8.19
N ASP A 95 -4.93 14.26 6.97
CA ASP A 95 -3.73 13.60 6.47
C ASP A 95 -2.55 13.85 7.42
N PRO A 96 -1.94 12.81 8.02
CA PRO A 96 -0.94 13.01 9.08
C PRO A 96 0.37 13.65 8.62
N PHE A 97 0.67 13.68 7.32
CA PHE A 97 1.89 14.28 6.79
C PHE A 97 1.71 15.74 6.39
N THR A 98 0.54 16.12 5.89
CA THR A 98 0.27 17.48 5.37
C THR A 98 -0.69 18.30 6.24
N GLY A 99 -1.51 17.65 7.07
CA GLY A 99 -2.60 18.27 7.81
C GLY A 99 -3.84 18.61 6.97
N GLU A 100 -3.87 18.22 5.69
CA GLU A 100 -5.05 18.40 4.83
C GLU A 100 -6.24 17.62 5.38
N ARG A 101 -7.42 18.25 5.43
CA ARG A 101 -8.64 17.60 5.93
C ARG A 101 -9.33 16.81 4.84
N GLY A 102 -9.90 15.65 5.17
CA GLY A 102 -10.64 14.76 4.28
C GLY A 102 -9.78 13.62 3.73
N ALA A 103 -10.45 12.57 3.22
CA ALA A 103 -9.79 11.42 2.58
C ALA A 103 -9.49 11.74 1.11
N HIS A 104 -8.38 12.45 0.87
CA HIS A 104 -7.98 12.94 -0.46
C HIS A 104 -6.88 12.10 -1.11
N TRP A 105 -6.24 11.20 -0.36
CA TRP A 105 -5.02 10.52 -0.77
C TRP A 105 -5.14 9.01 -0.63
N ILE A 106 -4.78 8.31 -1.70
CA ILE A 106 -4.55 6.87 -1.70
C ILE A 106 -3.06 6.63 -1.52
N TYR A 107 -2.67 5.93 -0.46
CA TYR A 107 -1.30 5.50 -0.20
C TYR A 107 -1.13 4.05 -0.64
N PHE A 108 -0.02 3.75 -1.30
CA PHE A 108 0.31 2.40 -1.73
C PHE A 108 1.81 2.19 -1.87
N GLY A 109 2.26 0.96 -1.69
CA GLY A 109 3.63 0.56 -1.97
C GLY A 109 3.81 0.22 -3.44
N LEU A 110 4.92 0.63 -4.06
CA LEU A 110 5.41 0.12 -5.34
C LEU A 110 6.79 -0.49 -5.12
N GLY A 111 6.88 -1.81 -5.26
CA GLY A 111 8.13 -2.54 -5.08
C GLY A 111 9.17 -2.28 -6.17
N SER A 112 10.36 -2.82 -5.95
CA SER A 112 11.47 -2.88 -6.90
C SER A 112 11.14 -3.81 -8.08
N THR A 113 11.77 -3.62 -9.24
CA THR A 113 11.53 -4.51 -10.39
C THR A 113 12.19 -5.87 -10.24
N GLU A 114 13.29 -5.96 -9.48
CA GLU A 114 14.00 -7.21 -9.18
C GLU A 114 14.45 -7.24 -7.71
N ASP A 115 15.14 -8.32 -7.33
CA ASP A 115 15.64 -8.51 -5.96
C ASP A 115 16.61 -7.40 -5.49
N LEU A 116 17.41 -6.83 -6.41
CA LEU A 116 18.38 -5.76 -6.14
C LEU A 116 18.30 -4.56 -7.08
N ASP A 117 17.38 -4.58 -8.06
CA ASP A 117 17.19 -3.47 -9.01
C ASP A 117 15.94 -2.68 -8.63
N VAL A 118 16.13 -1.38 -8.38
CA VAL A 118 15.05 -0.44 -8.09
C VAL A 118 14.08 -0.37 -9.28
N GLY A 119 14.58 -0.26 -10.51
CA GLY A 119 13.74 -0.23 -11.73
C GLY A 119 13.21 1.14 -12.18
N GLY A 120 13.10 2.13 -11.28
CA GLY A 120 12.62 3.46 -11.65
C GLY A 120 12.52 4.45 -10.50
N PRO A 121 12.23 5.73 -10.77
CA PRO A 121 12.18 6.78 -9.75
C PRO A 121 11.02 6.60 -8.75
N TYR A 122 9.97 5.88 -9.14
CA TYR A 122 8.79 5.59 -8.31
C TYR A 122 8.84 4.22 -7.64
N ASN A 123 9.81 3.38 -8.00
CA ASN A 123 9.93 2.04 -7.46
C ASN A 123 10.70 2.01 -6.14
N ALA A 124 10.57 0.88 -5.46
CA ALA A 124 11.08 0.68 -4.11
C ALA A 124 10.63 1.80 -3.15
N ALA A 125 9.36 2.19 -3.24
CA ALA A 125 8.83 3.39 -2.62
C ALA A 125 7.42 3.18 -2.08
N ILE A 126 7.05 4.01 -1.12
CA ILE A 126 5.64 4.27 -0.82
C ILE A 126 5.25 5.56 -1.53
N LEU A 127 4.16 5.48 -2.26
CA LEU A 127 3.61 6.56 -3.06
C LEU A 127 2.28 7.00 -2.46
N ARG A 128 1.89 8.24 -2.75
CA ARG A 128 0.51 8.68 -2.61
C ARG A 128 0.00 9.28 -3.91
N PHE A 129 -1.29 9.14 -4.13
CA PHE A 129 -2.00 9.63 -5.30
C PHE A 129 -3.27 10.38 -4.86
N PRO A 130 -3.55 11.58 -5.39
CA PRO A 130 -4.79 12.27 -5.10
C PRO A 130 -5.98 11.46 -5.63
N ARG A 131 -7.08 11.39 -4.88
CA ARG A 131 -8.32 10.69 -5.27
C ARG A 131 -8.80 11.07 -6.67
N ASP A 132 -8.73 12.36 -6.99
CA ASP A 132 -9.18 12.90 -8.28
C ASP A 132 -8.03 13.08 -9.28
N GLY A 133 -6.85 12.54 -8.97
CA GLY A 133 -5.65 12.62 -9.79
C GLY A 133 -5.77 11.85 -11.11
N GLN A 134 -4.80 12.10 -12.00
CA GLN A 134 -4.62 11.39 -13.27
C GLN A 134 -3.15 11.35 -13.66
N GLY A 135 -2.68 10.17 -14.11
CA GLY A 135 -1.33 9.97 -14.63
C GLY A 135 -0.24 9.96 -13.56
N GLN A 136 0.97 9.60 -13.98
CA GLN A 136 2.12 9.48 -13.08
C GLN A 136 2.60 10.82 -12.54
N ASP A 137 2.31 11.94 -13.21
CA ASP A 137 2.71 13.29 -12.76
C ASP A 137 1.97 13.74 -11.49
N ALA A 138 0.85 13.09 -11.15
CA ALA A 138 0.12 13.31 -9.91
C ALA A 138 0.67 12.51 -8.72
N LEU A 139 1.67 11.64 -8.93
CA LEU A 139 2.25 10.83 -7.87
C LEU A 139 3.22 11.64 -7.01
N GLU A 140 3.15 11.36 -5.71
CA GLU A 140 4.11 11.87 -4.75
C GLU A 140 4.81 10.71 -4.02
N ILE A 141 6.12 10.84 -3.85
CA ILE A 141 6.92 9.86 -3.12
C ILE A 141 6.89 10.20 -1.63
N VAL A 142 6.25 9.32 -0.86
CA VAL A 142 6.14 9.39 0.60
C VAL A 142 7.43 8.91 1.25
N SER A 143 7.98 7.78 0.79
CA SER A 143 9.28 7.27 1.23
C SER A 143 9.96 6.45 0.13
N LYS A 144 11.27 6.26 0.23
CA LYS A 144 12.11 5.50 -0.72
C LYS A 144 12.85 4.37 -0.01
N GLY A 145 13.49 3.50 -0.78
CA GLY A 145 14.34 2.44 -0.25
C GLY A 145 13.55 1.34 0.46
N ASN A 146 12.27 1.16 0.12
CA ASN A 146 11.47 0.02 0.59
C ASN A 146 11.50 -1.02 -0.54
N ARG A 147 12.16 -2.18 -0.40
CA ARG A 147 12.33 -3.13 -1.52
C ARG A 147 10.98 -3.58 -2.09
N ASN A 148 10.08 -4.07 -1.25
CA ASN A 148 8.72 -4.46 -1.59
C ASN A 148 7.75 -4.16 -0.43
N PRO A 149 7.33 -2.89 -0.27
CA PRO A 149 6.32 -2.51 0.71
C PRO A 149 4.97 -3.14 0.32
N TYR A 150 4.64 -4.28 0.95
CA TYR A 150 3.53 -5.12 0.51
C TYR A 150 2.19 -4.67 1.07
N ALA A 151 2.10 -4.50 2.39
CA ALA A 151 0.90 -4.04 3.08
C ALA A 151 1.16 -2.71 3.77
N LEU A 152 0.19 -1.80 3.70
CA LEU A 152 0.21 -0.51 4.39
C LEU A 152 -0.96 -0.43 5.35
N VAL A 153 -0.77 0.22 6.50
CA VAL A 153 -1.85 0.48 7.44
C VAL A 153 -1.60 1.79 8.20
N TRP A 154 -2.67 2.55 8.41
CA TRP A 154 -2.68 3.65 9.36
C TRP A 154 -3.05 3.12 10.74
N GLY A 155 -2.13 3.27 11.69
CA GLY A 155 -2.32 2.92 13.09
C GLY A 155 -2.55 4.17 13.94
N ALA A 156 -3.53 4.12 14.84
CA ALA A 156 -3.72 5.14 15.87
C ALA A 156 -2.74 4.88 17.03
N VAL A 157 -1.73 5.74 17.18
CA VAL A 157 -0.62 5.57 18.11
C VAL A 157 -0.63 6.70 19.16
N PRO A 158 -0.59 6.38 20.48
CA PRO A 158 -0.39 7.39 21.51
C PRO A 158 1.02 7.98 21.45
N VAL A 159 1.13 9.30 21.33
CA VAL A 159 2.37 10.07 21.34
C VAL A 159 2.18 11.24 22.31
N ASN A 160 2.99 11.30 23.37
CA ASN A 160 2.96 12.38 24.37
C ASN A 160 1.57 12.63 25.00
N GLY A 161 0.76 11.57 25.14
CA GLY A 161 -0.59 11.66 25.71
C GLY A 161 -1.70 11.98 24.71
N GLU A 162 -1.37 12.16 23.42
CA GLU A 162 -2.35 12.37 22.34
C GLU A 162 -2.31 11.20 21.36
N THR A 163 -3.47 10.79 20.82
CA THR A 163 -3.51 9.77 19.77
C THR A 163 -3.32 10.42 18.42
N THR A 164 -2.28 10.00 17.69
CA THR A 164 -2.01 10.42 16.31
C THR A 164 -2.02 9.22 15.38
N TRP A 165 -2.39 9.44 14.13
CA TRP A 165 -2.23 8.43 13.09
C TRP A 165 -0.77 8.35 12.65
N GLN A 166 -0.29 7.13 12.43
CA GLN A 166 1.04 6.84 11.90
C GLN A 166 0.93 5.76 10.82
N LEU A 167 1.72 5.87 9.76
CA LEU A 167 1.74 4.92 8.66
C LEU A 167 2.78 3.83 8.93
N PHE A 168 2.37 2.58 8.79
CA PHE A 168 3.26 1.42 8.86
C PHE A 168 3.19 0.65 7.55
N ALA A 169 4.33 0.08 7.13
CA ALA A 169 4.37 -0.82 6.00
C ALA A 169 5.12 -2.11 6.34
N SER A 170 4.61 -3.25 5.88
CA SER A 170 5.37 -4.48 5.86
C SER A 170 6.29 -4.49 4.64
N GLU A 171 7.51 -4.97 4.81
CA GLU A 171 8.58 -4.94 3.83
C GLU A 171 9.14 -6.35 3.67
N ASN A 172 9.30 -6.83 2.43
CA ASN A 172 9.95 -8.11 2.19
C ASN A 172 11.45 -7.96 1.99
N GLY A 173 12.20 -8.65 2.86
CA GLY A 173 13.65 -8.74 2.81
C GLY A 173 14.16 -9.33 1.48
N PRO A 174 15.46 -9.17 1.21
CA PRO A 174 16.09 -9.68 0.00
C PRO A 174 16.13 -11.21 -0.04
N ASP A 175 16.13 -11.79 -1.24
CA ASP A 175 16.11 -13.26 -1.39
C ASP A 175 17.51 -13.90 -1.31
N PHE A 176 18.57 -13.10 -1.34
CA PHE A 176 19.95 -13.59 -1.45
C PHE A 176 20.69 -13.74 -0.11
N ASN A 177 20.10 -13.31 1.01
CA ASN A 177 20.68 -13.42 2.35
C ASN A 177 19.58 -13.64 3.41
N ASP A 178 19.98 -13.66 4.69
CA ASP A 178 19.08 -13.87 5.84
C ASP A 178 18.62 -12.57 6.51
N ALA A 179 18.66 -11.43 5.80
CA ALA A 179 18.12 -10.18 6.33
C ALA A 179 16.61 -10.35 6.57
N PRO A 180 16.06 -9.81 7.67
CA PRO A 180 14.68 -10.04 8.06
C PRO A 180 13.72 -9.29 7.14
N ASP A 181 12.47 -9.79 7.06
CA ASP A 181 11.32 -8.94 6.71
C ASP A 181 11.15 -7.86 7.80
N GLU A 182 10.71 -6.67 7.39
CA GLU A 182 10.58 -5.53 8.29
C GLU A 182 9.13 -5.05 8.41
N VAL A 183 8.82 -4.41 9.55
CA VAL A 183 7.67 -3.52 9.67
C VAL A 183 8.22 -2.13 9.92
N ASN A 184 8.07 -1.27 8.93
CA ASN A 184 8.64 0.06 8.92
C ASN A 184 7.59 1.11 9.33
N HIS A 185 7.92 1.93 10.33
CA HIS A 185 7.18 3.16 10.62
C HIS A 185 7.58 4.21 9.59
N ILE A 186 6.65 4.54 8.70
CA ILE A 186 6.88 5.36 7.52
C ILE A 186 6.95 6.84 7.88
N ARG A 187 8.04 7.48 7.47
CA ARG A 187 8.32 8.89 7.65
C ARG A 187 8.39 9.60 6.30
N TRP A 188 7.84 10.80 6.26
CA TRP A 188 7.81 11.65 5.08
C TRP A 188 9.22 11.89 4.52
N HIS A 189 9.39 11.56 3.25
CA HIS A 189 10.62 11.63 2.45
C HIS A 189 11.82 10.82 2.97
N HIS A 190 11.64 9.88 3.90
CA HIS A 190 12.73 9.06 4.41
C HIS A 190 13.14 7.93 3.45
N HIS A 191 14.40 7.48 3.55
CA HIS A 191 14.96 6.38 2.74
C HIS A 191 15.30 5.17 3.62
N TYR A 192 14.67 4.02 3.37
CA TYR A 192 14.74 2.80 4.19
C TYR A 192 15.85 1.82 3.78
N GLY A 193 16.83 2.28 2.98
CA GLY A 193 18.11 1.59 2.80
C GLY A 193 18.26 0.76 1.54
N PHE A 194 17.20 0.14 1.02
CA PHE A 194 17.27 -0.62 -0.23
C PHE A 194 17.77 0.27 -1.39
N PRO A 195 18.68 -0.20 -2.26
CA PRO A 195 19.18 -1.57 -2.40
C PRO A 195 20.50 -1.85 -1.67
N THR A 196 21.01 -0.92 -0.88
CA THR A 196 22.37 -1.02 -0.31
C THR A 196 22.41 -1.48 1.13
N ASN A 197 21.35 -1.21 1.89
CA ASN A 197 21.24 -1.56 3.30
C ASN A 197 19.95 -2.34 3.53
N PHE A 198 20.04 -3.33 4.40
CA PHE A 198 18.95 -4.22 4.79
C PHE A 198 18.99 -4.38 6.30
N GLY A 199 17.85 -4.77 6.89
CA GLY A 199 17.75 -5.01 8.32
C GLY A 199 18.91 -5.86 8.85
N ALA A 200 19.53 -5.40 9.93
CA ALA A 200 20.54 -6.20 10.60
C ALA A 200 19.86 -7.39 11.29
N THR A 201 20.40 -8.60 11.11
CA THR A 201 20.24 -9.65 12.12
C THR A 201 20.99 -9.18 13.36
N PHE A 202 20.31 -8.47 14.26
CA PHE A 202 20.94 -7.90 15.44
C PHE A 202 21.47 -9.02 16.37
N GLU A 203 22.77 -9.31 16.33
CA GLU A 203 23.51 -9.63 17.54
C GLU A 203 23.96 -8.30 18.15
N LEU A 204 23.13 -7.69 18.99
CA LEU A 204 23.58 -6.55 19.78
C LEU A 204 24.64 -7.03 20.78
N PRO A 205 25.75 -6.27 20.97
CA PRO A 205 26.54 -6.39 22.17
C PRO A 205 25.63 -6.32 23.40
N ALA A 206 25.84 -7.21 24.37
CA ALA A 206 24.96 -7.42 25.53
C ALA A 206 24.73 -6.16 26.39
N ASP A 207 25.49 -5.09 26.14
CA ASP A 207 25.53 -3.83 26.86
C ASP A 207 24.89 -2.63 26.11
N THR A 208 24.27 -2.86 24.96
CA THR A 208 23.59 -1.77 24.22
C THR A 208 22.28 -1.37 24.91
N ALA A 209 22.12 -0.09 25.27
CA ALA A 209 20.93 0.38 25.98
C ALA A 209 19.74 0.57 25.03
N PRO A 210 18.48 0.27 25.44
CA PRO A 210 17.29 0.39 24.56
C PRO A 210 17.08 1.79 23.96
N ALA A 211 17.46 2.84 24.69
CA ALA A 211 17.37 4.23 24.22
C ALA A 211 18.40 4.59 23.14
N GLU A 212 19.46 3.78 22.98
CA GLU A 212 20.43 3.94 21.89
C GLU A 212 19.94 3.31 20.58
N ILE A 213 18.85 2.53 20.61
CA ILE A 213 18.25 1.90 19.41
C ILE A 213 17.14 2.80 18.84
N ASP A 214 16.46 3.58 19.70
CA ASP A 214 15.35 4.45 19.31
C ASP A 214 15.86 5.62 18.44
N GLY A 215 15.60 5.56 17.14
CA GLY A 215 16.08 6.53 16.14
C GLY A 215 17.20 6.01 15.22
N TRP A 216 17.70 4.79 15.44
CA TRP A 216 18.47 4.10 14.41
C TRP A 216 17.47 3.59 13.38
N PRO A 217 17.65 3.93 12.11
CA PRO A 217 16.80 3.32 11.12
C PRO A 217 17.15 1.83 11.11
N TYR A 218 16.13 0.98 11.24
CA TYR A 218 16.33 -0.48 11.28
C TYR A 218 17.05 -1.00 10.02
N SER A 219 17.12 -0.18 8.96
CA SER A 219 17.84 -0.37 7.70
C SER A 219 18.34 0.93 7.02
N GLY A 220 18.21 2.12 7.62
CA GLY A 220 18.36 3.40 6.90
C GLY A 220 19.77 4.01 6.88
N ALA A 221 19.98 4.89 5.90
CA ALA A 221 21.19 5.69 5.69
C ALA A 221 20.88 7.19 5.83
#